data_AF-A0A956LA52-F1
#
_entry.id   AF-A0A956LA52-F1
#
_cell.length_a   1.000
_cell.length_b   1.000
_cell.length_c   1.000
_cell.angle_alpha   90.00
_cell.angle_beta   90.00
_cell.angle_gamma   90.00
#
_symmetry.space_group_name_H-M   'P 1'
#
loop_
_entity.id
_entity.type
_entity.pdbx_description
1 polymer ?
#
loop_
_entity_poly.entity_id
_entity_poly.type
_entity_poly.pdbx_seq_one_letter_code
_entity_poly.pdbx_strand_id
1 'polypeptide(L)'
;VFDWRDEGALVGEATLLDAEYSGANFSFTRARPEDGLRDDDPIIGHTFEIVGTATLDGERWDFTVLIDQDEGRRVVGLPLELEVDPSADEDLELGLQLLVTDPIEGDTFFDGIDFALLDDDGDHVIVIEPDSDAYNRLRRSTQTHDYYGVAVHS
;
A
#
# COMPACT_ATOMS: atom_id res chain seq x y z
N VAL A 1 7.55 -8.14 3.37
CA VAL A 1 6.81 -6.98 3.92
C VAL A 1 6.90 -5.85 2.90
N PHE A 2 5.86 -5.03 2.75
CA PHE A 2 5.90 -3.88 1.85
C PHE A 2 6.28 -2.64 2.65
N ASP A 3 7.50 -2.14 2.43
CA ASP A 3 7.95 -0.84 2.91
C ASP A 3 8.02 0.11 1.70
N TRP A 4 7.16 1.12 1.69
CA TRP A 4 7.12 2.13 0.61
C TRP A 4 8.26 3.16 0.71
N ARG A 5 9.12 3.08 1.74
CA ARG A 5 10.33 3.89 1.87
C ARG A 5 11.54 3.33 1.12
N ASP A 6 11.54 2.04 0.76
CA ASP A 6 12.71 1.37 0.15
C ASP A 6 12.70 1.40 -1.39
N GLU A 7 12.07 2.43 -1.99
CA GLU A 7 12.08 2.72 -3.44
C GLU A 7 11.91 1.52 -4.41
N GLY A 8 11.15 0.48 -4.03
CA GLY A 8 10.94 -0.70 -4.88
C GLY A 8 11.88 -1.87 -4.63
N ALA A 9 12.25 -2.11 -3.36
CA ALA A 9 13.03 -3.29 -2.98
C ALA A 9 12.44 -4.61 -3.52
N LEU A 10 13.32 -5.48 -4.03
CA LEU A 10 12.95 -6.80 -4.54
C LEU A 10 12.32 -7.63 -3.42
N VAL A 11 11.01 -7.89 -3.56
CA VAL A 11 10.24 -8.68 -2.59
C VAL A 11 10.31 -10.19 -2.82
N GLY A 12 10.83 -10.62 -3.99
CA GLY A 12 11.04 -12.03 -4.33
C GLY A 12 11.21 -12.26 -5.83
N GLU A 13 11.52 -13.51 -6.19
CA GLU A 13 11.62 -13.97 -7.56
C GLU A 13 10.49 -14.95 -7.87
N ALA A 14 10.00 -14.94 -9.11
CA ALA A 14 9.00 -15.89 -9.60
C ALA A 14 9.33 -16.33 -11.02
N THR A 15 8.92 -17.55 -11.39
CA THR A 15 8.95 -18.02 -12.78
C THR A 15 7.56 -17.90 -13.36
N LEU A 16 7.39 -17.05 -14.37
CA LEU A 16 6.14 -16.95 -15.12
C LEU A 16 6.05 -18.09 -16.14
N LEU A 17 4.88 -18.69 -16.25
CA LEU A 17 4.54 -19.66 -17.29
C LEU A 17 4.06 -18.93 -18.55
N ASP A 18 4.29 -19.56 -19.71
CA ASP A 18 3.71 -19.17 -21.01
C ASP A 18 2.18 -19.24 -20.93
N ALA A 19 1.56 -18.07 -20.75
CA ALA A 19 0.14 -17.89 -20.54
C ALA A 19 -0.28 -16.42 -20.62
N GLU A 20 -1.59 -16.23 -20.77
CA GLU A 20 -2.28 -14.97 -20.52
C GLU A 20 -2.71 -14.89 -19.05
N TYR A 21 -2.26 -13.85 -18.35
CA TYR A 21 -2.64 -13.56 -16.97
C TYR A 21 -3.67 -12.44 -16.97
N SER A 22 -4.84 -12.72 -16.40
CA SER A 22 -6.00 -11.81 -16.35
C SER A 22 -6.34 -11.30 -14.93
N GLY A 23 -5.50 -11.59 -13.94
CA GLY A 23 -5.70 -11.07 -12.58
C GLY A 23 -4.63 -11.44 -11.57
N ALA A 24 -4.62 -10.71 -10.46
CA ALA A 24 -3.71 -10.91 -9.34
C ALA A 24 -4.44 -10.95 -8.00
N ASN A 25 -3.83 -11.64 -7.02
CA ASN A 25 -4.32 -11.72 -5.65
C ASN A 25 -3.14 -11.52 -4.70
N PHE A 26 -3.34 -10.73 -3.64
CA PHE A 26 -2.34 -10.50 -2.60
C PHE A 26 -2.86 -10.87 -1.23
N SER A 27 -1.98 -11.42 -0.41
CA SER A 27 -2.19 -11.56 1.03
C SER A 27 -1.21 -10.67 1.76
N PHE A 28 -1.71 -9.89 2.70
CA PHE A 28 -0.87 -9.08 3.56
C PHE A 28 -0.70 -9.78 4.90
N THR A 29 0.49 -9.67 5.46
CA THR A 29 0.83 -10.25 6.76
C THR A 29 1.50 -9.19 7.61
N ARG A 30 1.41 -9.34 8.94
CA ARG A 30 2.13 -8.46 9.86
C ARG A 30 3.62 -8.61 9.65
N ALA A 31 4.31 -7.49 9.59
CA ALA A 31 5.75 -7.45 9.52
C ALA A 31 6.38 -8.03 10.79
N ARG A 32 7.48 -8.74 10.59
CA ARG A 32 8.24 -9.40 11.64
C ARG A 32 9.74 -9.11 11.47
N PRO A 33 10.55 -9.22 12.53
CA PRO A 33 11.99 -9.06 12.40
C PRO A 33 12.62 -10.01 11.38
N GLU A 34 12.04 -11.20 11.17
CA GLU A 34 12.55 -12.17 10.20
C GLU A 34 12.37 -11.74 8.73
N ASP A 35 11.59 -10.69 8.47
CA ASP A 35 11.40 -10.11 7.14
C ASP A 35 12.57 -9.23 6.68
N GLY A 36 13.69 -9.22 7.41
CA GLY A 36 14.89 -8.43 7.08
C GLY A 36 14.84 -6.98 7.55
N LEU A 37 13.85 -6.63 8.38
CA LEU A 37 13.69 -5.31 8.97
C LEU A 37 14.68 -5.07 10.11
N ARG A 38 14.94 -3.81 10.43
CA ARG A 38 15.71 -3.46 11.62
C ARG A 38 14.91 -3.79 12.87
N ASP A 39 15.57 -4.20 13.95
CA ASP A 39 14.91 -4.54 15.22
C ASP A 39 14.08 -3.38 15.81
N ASP A 40 14.40 -2.14 15.45
CA ASP A 40 13.75 -0.90 15.88
C ASP A 40 12.73 -0.34 14.87
N ASP A 41 12.42 -1.11 13.81
CA ASP A 41 11.51 -0.66 12.76
C ASP A 41 10.06 -0.56 13.27
N PRO A 42 9.40 0.61 13.16
CA PRO A 42 8.05 0.83 13.69
C PRO A 42 6.98 -0.03 13.02
N ILE A 43 7.21 -0.60 11.83
CA ILE A 43 6.22 -1.48 11.17
C ILE A 43 6.17 -2.86 11.82
N ILE A 44 7.16 -3.28 12.62
CA ILE A 44 7.17 -4.60 13.26
C ILE A 44 5.90 -4.79 14.10
N GLY A 45 5.14 -5.85 13.80
CA GLY A 45 3.86 -6.15 14.42
C GLY A 45 2.64 -5.59 13.66
N HIS A 46 2.84 -4.68 12.71
CA HIS A 46 1.82 -4.01 11.91
C HIS A 46 1.78 -4.52 10.47
N THR A 47 0.70 -4.23 9.73
CA THR A 47 0.53 -4.71 8.33
C THR A 47 1.01 -3.69 7.30
N PHE A 48 0.72 -2.41 7.54
CA PHE A 48 1.16 -1.32 6.68
C PHE A 48 1.69 -0.18 7.54
N GLU A 49 2.73 0.50 7.06
CA GLU A 49 3.08 1.85 7.47
C GLU A 49 2.81 2.77 6.29
N ILE A 50 2.04 3.84 6.50
CA ILE A 50 1.82 4.89 5.50
C ILE A 50 2.31 6.19 6.11
N VAL A 51 3.29 6.79 5.44
CA VAL A 51 3.85 8.08 5.81
C VAL A 51 3.74 9.00 4.61
N GLY A 52 3.33 10.23 4.86
CA GLY A 52 3.12 11.17 3.78
C GLY A 52 2.95 12.59 4.28
N THR A 53 2.53 13.43 3.35
CA THR A 53 2.31 14.83 3.60
C THR A 53 1.00 15.24 2.95
N ALA A 54 0.12 15.88 3.73
CA ALA A 54 -1.05 16.58 3.23
C ALA A 54 -0.74 18.07 3.07
N THR A 55 -1.24 18.71 2.01
CA THR A 55 -1.10 20.15 1.79
C THR A 55 -2.44 20.78 1.44
N LEU A 56 -2.79 21.89 2.07
CA LEU A 56 -4.00 22.67 1.81
C LEU A 56 -3.71 24.15 2.02
N ASP A 57 -4.09 25.00 1.06
CA ASP A 57 -3.95 26.46 1.17
C ASP A 57 -2.57 26.99 1.59
N GLY A 58 -1.50 26.25 1.25
CA GLY A 58 -0.12 26.58 1.60
C GLY A 58 0.35 26.05 2.96
N GLU A 59 -0.55 25.48 3.75
CA GLU A 59 -0.24 24.70 4.95
C GLU A 59 0.18 23.27 4.57
N ARG A 60 0.97 22.65 5.43
CA ARG A 60 1.57 21.33 5.22
C ARG A 60 1.52 20.55 6.53
N TRP A 61 0.93 19.35 6.50
CA TRP A 61 0.94 18.41 7.62
C TRP A 61 1.70 17.15 7.22
N ASP A 62 2.71 16.78 7.99
CA ASP A 62 3.33 15.47 7.86
C ASP A 62 2.52 14.48 8.70
N PHE A 63 2.22 13.30 8.15
CA PHE A 63 1.41 12.30 8.85
C PHE A 63 2.04 10.92 8.80
N THR A 64 1.77 10.11 9.82
CA THR A 64 2.14 8.70 9.90
C THR A 64 0.97 7.87 10.43
N VAL A 65 0.81 6.68 9.88
CA VAL A 65 -0.16 5.69 10.36
C VAL A 65 0.39 4.27 10.23
N LEU A 66 0.19 3.48 11.28
CA LEU A 66 0.47 2.04 11.32
C LEU A 66 -0.86 1.30 11.30
N ILE A 67 -1.13 0.51 10.26
CA ILE A 67 -2.43 -0.17 10.05
C ILE A 67 -2.31 -1.66 10.34
N ASP A 68 -3.24 -2.17 11.14
CA ASP A 68 -3.39 -3.59 11.43
C ASP A 68 -4.55 -4.21 10.65
N GLN A 69 -4.24 -5.19 9.81
CA GLN A 69 -5.24 -6.04 9.18
C GLN A 69 -5.48 -7.31 9.98
N ASP A 70 -6.67 -7.88 9.79
CA ASP A 70 -7.00 -9.20 10.31
C ASP A 70 -6.12 -10.27 9.67
N GLU A 71 -5.74 -11.28 10.44
CA GLU A 71 -4.90 -12.36 9.92
C GLU A 71 -5.57 -13.08 8.75
N GLY A 72 -4.79 -13.35 7.69
CA GLY A 72 -5.28 -14.00 6.49
C GLY A 72 -6.12 -13.09 5.59
N ARG A 73 -6.15 -11.78 5.83
CA ARG A 73 -6.76 -10.81 4.91
C ARG A 73 -6.11 -10.93 3.52
N ARG A 74 -6.97 -10.88 2.50
CA ARG A 74 -6.58 -10.94 1.08
C ARG A 74 -7.27 -9.84 0.30
N VAL A 75 -6.55 -9.31 -0.67
CA VAL A 75 -7.10 -8.56 -1.79
C VAL A 75 -7.12 -9.51 -2.98
N VAL A 76 -8.29 -9.69 -3.57
CA VAL A 76 -8.54 -10.69 -4.63
C VAL A 76 -9.18 -10.02 -5.83
N GLY A 77 -8.81 -10.52 -7.01
CA GLY A 77 -9.40 -10.07 -8.28
C GLY A 77 -8.88 -8.72 -8.75
N LEU A 78 -7.61 -8.41 -8.49
CA LEU A 78 -7.00 -7.21 -9.07
C LEU A 78 -6.85 -7.38 -10.58
N PRO A 79 -7.20 -6.36 -11.38
CA PRO A 79 -7.01 -6.40 -12.81
C PRO A 79 -5.51 -6.47 -13.13
N LEU A 80 -5.16 -7.43 -13.99
CA LEU A 80 -3.85 -7.57 -14.59
C LEU A 80 -4.10 -8.08 -16.00
N GLU A 81 -3.55 -7.44 -17.01
CA GLU A 81 -3.54 -7.96 -18.39
C GLU A 81 -2.08 -8.10 -18.80
N LEU A 82 -1.57 -9.34 -18.82
CA LEU A 82 -0.18 -9.65 -19.15
C LEU A 82 -0.11 -10.91 -20.00
N GLU A 83 0.50 -10.79 -21.18
CA GLU A 83 0.84 -11.91 -22.06
C GLU A 83 2.34 -12.19 -21.93
N VAL A 84 2.70 -13.42 -21.57
CA VAL A 84 4.10 -13.85 -21.42
C VAL A 84 4.49 -14.71 -22.61
N ASP A 85 5.35 -14.18 -23.48
CA ASP A 85 5.91 -14.92 -24.64
C ASP A 85 7.27 -15.53 -24.27
N PRO A 86 7.43 -16.87 -24.31
CA PRO A 86 8.69 -17.54 -23.97
C PRO A 86 9.83 -17.29 -24.97
N SER A 87 9.54 -16.65 -26.11
CA SER A 87 10.54 -16.23 -27.10
C SER A 87 11.10 -14.83 -26.88
N ALA A 88 10.52 -14.06 -25.94
CA ALA A 88 11.08 -12.79 -25.50
C ALA A 88 12.22 -13.04 -24.50
N ASP A 89 13.43 -12.57 -24.82
CA ASP A 89 14.56 -12.47 -23.86
C ASP A 89 14.37 -11.21 -22.97
N GLU A 90 13.24 -11.11 -22.28
CA GLU A 90 12.94 -9.98 -21.37
C GLU A 90 12.72 -10.48 -19.93
N ASP A 91 13.50 -9.94 -19.01
CA ASP A 91 13.26 -10.11 -17.58
C ASP A 91 12.09 -9.18 -17.20
N LEU A 92 10.95 -9.77 -16.81
CA LEU A 92 9.78 -9.03 -16.37
C LEU A 92 9.83 -8.78 -14.87
N GLU A 93 9.64 -7.52 -14.48
CA GLU A 93 9.46 -7.13 -13.09
C GLU A 93 7.99 -6.77 -12.82
N LEU A 94 7.43 -7.35 -11.76
CA LEU A 94 6.06 -7.09 -11.32
C LEU A 94 6.08 -6.32 -10.00
N GLY A 95 5.57 -5.10 -10.01
CA GLY A 95 5.41 -4.27 -8.83
C GLY A 95 3.98 -4.34 -8.28
N LEU A 96 3.83 -4.49 -6.96
CA LEU A 96 2.57 -4.11 -6.31
C LEU A 96 2.51 -2.58 -6.28
N GLN A 97 1.39 -2.01 -6.72
CA GLN A 97 1.15 -0.57 -6.69
C GLN A 97 0.01 -0.23 -5.73
N LEU A 98 0.19 0.78 -4.88
CA LEU A 98 -0.89 1.44 -4.16
C LEU A 98 -1.36 2.65 -4.98
N LEU A 99 -2.66 2.69 -5.30
CA LEU A 99 -3.29 3.77 -6.03
C LEU A 99 -3.93 4.74 -5.03
N VAL A 100 -3.49 6.00 -5.02
CA VAL A 100 -4.05 7.04 -4.15
C VAL A 100 -5.43 7.53 -4.62
N THR A 101 -5.82 7.18 -5.83
CA THR A 101 -7.09 7.50 -6.46
C THR A 101 -7.61 6.25 -7.15
N ASP A 102 -8.86 5.89 -6.88
CA ASP A 102 -9.55 4.82 -7.59
C ASP A 102 -9.67 5.21 -9.08
N PRO A 103 -9.12 4.41 -10.01
CA PRO A 103 -9.17 4.73 -11.44
C PRO A 103 -10.57 4.60 -12.06
N ILE A 104 -11.53 3.97 -11.38
CA ILE A 104 -12.90 3.73 -11.85
C ILE A 104 -13.86 4.77 -11.26
N GLU A 105 -13.91 4.87 -9.93
CA GLU A 105 -14.88 5.73 -9.24
C GLU A 105 -14.35 7.17 -9.05
N GLY A 106 -13.03 7.35 -9.06
CA GLY A 106 -12.37 8.65 -8.87
C GLY A 106 -12.23 9.09 -7.41
N ASP A 107 -12.76 8.31 -6.47
CA ASP A 107 -12.63 8.53 -5.03
C ASP A 107 -11.17 8.34 -4.61
N THR A 108 -10.71 9.14 -3.64
CA THR A 108 -9.33 9.06 -3.16
C THR A 108 -9.21 8.11 -1.99
N PHE A 109 -8.02 7.52 -1.83
CA PHE A 109 -7.68 6.65 -0.71
C PHE A 109 -7.89 7.33 0.66
N PHE A 110 -7.78 8.67 0.69
CA PHE A 110 -7.91 9.51 1.88
C PHE A 110 -9.28 10.18 2.01
N ASP A 111 -10.28 9.76 1.23
CA ASP A 111 -11.58 10.43 1.23
C ASP A 111 -12.24 10.46 2.61
N GLY A 112 -12.69 11.67 2.96
CA GLY A 112 -13.28 11.97 4.26
C GLY A 112 -12.27 12.14 5.40
N ILE A 113 -10.97 12.16 5.14
CA ILE A 113 -9.97 12.52 6.15
C ILE A 113 -9.66 14.01 6.02
N ASP A 114 -9.84 14.74 7.11
CA ASP A 114 -9.48 16.15 7.22
C ASP A 114 -8.24 16.29 8.09
N PHE A 115 -7.07 16.44 7.46
CA PHE A 115 -5.80 16.53 8.18
C PHE A 115 -5.70 17.78 9.06
N ALA A 116 -6.31 18.90 8.66
CA ALA A 116 -6.29 20.11 9.47
C ALA A 116 -7.10 19.95 10.77
N LEU A 117 -8.13 19.10 10.77
CA LEU A 117 -8.90 18.77 11.97
C LEU A 117 -8.26 17.68 12.84
N LEU A 118 -7.25 16.98 12.34
CA LEU A 118 -6.52 15.97 13.12
C LEU A 118 -5.33 16.56 13.89
N ASP A 119 -4.88 17.76 13.51
CA ASP A 119 -3.78 18.51 14.13
C ASP A 119 -4.29 19.33 15.34
N ASP A 120 -4.62 18.63 16.42
CA ASP A 120 -5.24 19.23 17.61
C ASP A 120 -4.30 20.18 18.38
N ASP A 121 -2.98 19.97 18.31
CA ASP A 121 -1.97 20.79 18.99
C ASP A 121 -1.31 21.84 18.08
N GLY A 122 -1.55 21.77 16.77
CA GLY A 122 -1.12 22.76 15.78
C GLY A 122 0.38 22.71 15.50
N ASP A 123 1.00 21.54 15.66
CA ASP A 123 2.43 21.34 15.41
C ASP A 123 2.73 20.85 13.98
N HIS A 124 1.68 20.65 13.17
CA HIS A 124 1.72 20.16 11.80
C HIS A 124 2.23 18.71 11.65
N VAL A 125 2.20 17.92 12.73
CA VAL A 125 2.60 16.51 12.76
C VAL A 125 1.46 15.64 13.27
N ILE A 126 0.94 14.79 12.40
CA ILE A 126 -0.23 13.96 12.70
C ILE A 126 0.17 12.49 12.85
N VAL A 127 -0.14 11.92 14.01
CA VAL A 127 -0.15 10.46 14.20
C VAL A 127 -1.60 9.99 14.17
N ILE A 128 -1.97 9.21 13.16
CA ILE A 128 -3.32 8.67 13.05
C ILE A 128 -3.41 7.43 13.95
N GLU A 129 -3.93 7.64 15.15
CA GLU A 129 -4.02 6.61 16.19
C GLU A 129 -5.04 5.50 15.87
N PRO A 130 -4.80 4.25 16.31
CA PRO A 130 -5.77 3.16 16.23
C PRO A 130 -7.15 3.54 16.78
N ASP A 131 -8.17 2.91 16.22
CA ASP A 131 -9.59 3.08 16.58
C ASP A 131 -10.19 4.49 16.37
N SER A 132 -9.40 5.48 15.92
CA SER A 132 -9.93 6.77 15.46
C SER A 132 -10.79 6.61 14.19
N ASP A 133 -11.65 7.60 13.90
CA ASP A 133 -12.46 7.60 12.69
C ASP A 133 -11.59 7.62 11.42
N ALA A 134 -10.49 8.38 11.43
CA ALA A 134 -9.54 8.43 10.33
C ALA A 134 -8.83 7.08 10.13
N TYR A 135 -8.36 6.45 11.21
CA TYR A 135 -7.77 5.11 11.17
C TYR A 135 -8.73 4.08 10.58
N ASN A 136 -9.97 4.04 11.07
CA ASN A 136 -10.97 3.07 10.61
C ASN A 136 -11.40 3.29 9.15
N ARG A 137 -11.26 4.51 8.61
CA ARG A 137 -11.43 4.78 7.18
C ARG A 137 -10.26 4.21 6.38
N LEU A 138 -9.02 4.56 6.73
CA LEU A 138 -7.81 4.06 6.04
C LEU A 138 -7.69 2.53 6.09
N ARG A 139 -7.98 1.93 7.25
CA ARG A 139 -8.01 0.47 7.42
C ARG A 139 -9.01 -0.19 6.48
N ARG A 140 -10.15 0.45 6.20
CA ARG A 140 -11.15 -0.07 5.24
C ARG A 140 -10.69 0.14 3.80
N SER A 141 -10.09 1.28 3.46
CA SER A 141 -9.54 1.52 2.12
C SER A 141 -8.49 0.48 1.75
N THR A 142 -7.58 0.14 2.67
CA THR A 142 -6.58 -0.94 2.45
C THR A 142 -7.17 -2.35 2.34
N GLN A 143 -8.47 -2.52 2.57
CA GLN A 143 -9.15 -3.80 2.40
C GLN A 143 -9.80 -3.95 1.03
N THR A 144 -10.01 -2.87 0.27
CA THR A 144 -10.64 -2.94 -1.05
C THR A 144 -9.59 -3.10 -2.14
N HIS A 145 -9.97 -3.73 -3.25
CA HIS A 145 -9.08 -3.90 -4.40
C HIS A 145 -8.91 -2.61 -5.21
N ASP A 146 -9.75 -1.61 -4.97
CA ASP A 146 -9.89 -0.41 -5.81
C ASP A 146 -8.62 0.47 -5.78
N TYR A 147 -7.86 0.36 -4.69
CA TYR A 147 -6.64 1.12 -4.46
C TYR A 147 -5.37 0.32 -4.69
N TYR A 148 -5.44 -0.82 -5.39
CA TYR A 148 -4.26 -1.61 -5.72
C TYR A 148 -4.17 -1.86 -7.22
N GLY A 149 -2.94 -1.98 -7.70
CA GLY A 149 -2.63 -2.34 -9.08
C GLY A 149 -1.39 -3.22 -9.16
N VAL A 150 -1.15 -3.77 -10.35
CA VAL A 150 0.10 -4.44 -10.70
C VAL A 150 0.79 -3.60 -11.76
N ALA A 151 1.97 -3.08 -11.45
CA ALA A 151 2.84 -2.45 -12.42
C ALA A 151 3.70 -3.52 -13.09
N VAL A 152 3.80 -3.47 -14.42
CA VAL A 152 4.69 -4.35 -15.20
C VAL A 152 5.83 -3.50 -15.74
N HIS A 153 7.05 -3.92 -15.47
CA HIS A 153 8.27 -3.28 -15.93
C HIS A 153 9.08 -4.28 -16.77
N SER A 154 9.73 -3.77 -17.82
CA SER A 154 10.67 -4.50 -18.68
C SER A 154 11.91 -3.66 -18.99
#